data_AF-A0A6G9RIA5-F1
#
_entry.id   AF-A0A6G9RIA5-F1
#
_cell.length_a   1.000
_cell.length_b   1.000
_cell.length_c   1.000
_cell.angle_alpha   90.00
_cell.angle_beta   90.00
_cell.angle_gamma   90.00
#
_symmetry.space_group_name_H-M   'P 1'
#
loop_
_entity.id
_entity.type
_entity.pdbx_description
1 polymer ?
#
loop_
_entity_poly.entity_id
_entity_poly.type
_entity_poly.pdbx_seq_one_letter_code
_entity_poly.pdbx_strand_id
1 'polypeptide(L)'
;MLSKDALEEILNKAGFGREKFKNSYYSTTYNNTAEIKKDLTAIPDGRNPKGAGRKPKMVKNPYIQEFINLVGDRLPQWLDDVIYGAGTHHESGNTRIPLRTLRTLLQSQEEFTVEGIKESLNRRSAIDGRSVGDRYARSVLCSLESAIKSIEYHLERGKSFHSYNTAEIKTGV
;
A
#
# COMPACT_ATOMS: atom_id res chain seq x y z
N MET A 1 2.18 -43.32 5.31
CA MET A 1 1.29 -42.14 5.25
C MET A 1 0.54 -42.09 6.56
N LEU A 2 0.73 -41.03 7.36
CA LEU A 2 -0.01 -40.86 8.62
C LEU A 2 -1.49 -40.54 8.31
N SER A 3 -2.42 -41.16 9.02
CA SER A 3 -3.85 -40.86 8.88
C SER A 3 -4.12 -39.43 9.33
N LYS A 4 -5.14 -38.79 8.72
CA LYS A 4 -5.52 -37.40 9.04
C LYS A 4 -5.76 -37.19 10.54
N ASP A 5 -6.32 -38.19 11.21
CA ASP A 5 -6.66 -38.11 12.63
C ASP A 5 -5.40 -38.06 13.52
N ALA A 6 -4.33 -38.77 13.13
CA ALA A 6 -3.05 -38.73 13.84
C ALA A 6 -2.34 -37.38 13.70
N LEU A 7 -2.48 -36.71 12.54
CA LEU A 7 -1.95 -35.36 12.34
C LEU A 7 -2.72 -34.30 13.14
N GLU A 8 -4.03 -34.45 13.28
CA GLU A 8 -4.84 -33.52 14.08
C GLU A 8 -4.57 -33.65 15.58
N GLU A 9 -4.31 -34.86 16.09
CA GLU A 9 -3.95 -35.06 17.48
C GLU A 9 -2.58 -34.43 17.83
N ILE A 10 -1.60 -34.53 16.92
CA ILE A 10 -0.28 -33.92 17.08
C ILE A 10 -0.37 -32.39 17.08
N LEU A 11 -1.17 -31.81 16.17
CA LEU A 11 -1.37 -30.36 16.09
C LEU A 11 -2.09 -29.79 17.32
N ASN A 12 -3.05 -30.54 17.87
CA ASN A 12 -3.75 -30.14 19.10
C ASN A 12 -2.86 -30.25 20.35
N LYS A 13 -2.03 -31.30 20.46
CA LYS A 13 -1.04 -31.41 21.56
C LYS A 13 0.06 -30.35 21.49
N ALA A 14 0.41 -29.87 20.30
CA ALA A 14 1.36 -28.78 20.09
C ALA A 14 0.78 -27.37 20.36
N GLY A 15 -0.49 -27.26 20.75
CA GLY A 15 -1.14 -25.96 20.99
C GLY A 15 -1.48 -25.17 19.72
N PHE A 16 -1.36 -25.78 18.54
CA PHE A 16 -1.72 -25.20 17.24
C PHE A 16 -3.20 -25.47 16.93
N GLY A 17 -4.09 -25.02 17.81
CA GLY A 17 -5.53 -25.02 17.55
C GLY A 17 -5.86 -24.17 16.32
N ARG A 18 -6.74 -24.68 15.45
CA ARG A 18 -7.17 -24.08 14.16
C ARG A 18 -7.81 -22.68 14.24
N GLU A 19 -7.92 -22.07 15.42
CA GLU A 19 -8.50 -20.73 15.58
C GLU A 19 -7.49 -19.57 15.56
N LYS A 20 -6.17 -19.82 15.64
CA LYS A 20 -5.18 -18.73 15.71
C LYS A 20 -4.61 -18.24 14.39
N PHE A 21 -4.93 -18.87 13.26
CA PHE A 21 -4.34 -18.51 11.95
C PHE A 21 -5.24 -17.72 11.00
N LYS A 22 -6.42 -17.27 11.44
CA LYS A 22 -7.29 -16.43 10.60
C LYS A 22 -7.27 -14.92 10.91
N ASN A 23 -6.64 -14.47 12.00
CA ASN A 23 -6.68 -13.05 12.42
C ASN A 23 -5.32 -12.33 12.51
N SER A 24 -4.24 -12.86 11.94
CA SER A 24 -2.88 -12.31 12.19
C SER A 24 -2.34 -11.32 11.14
N TYR A 25 -3.08 -10.97 10.08
CA TYR A 25 -2.54 -10.03 9.06
C TYR A 25 -3.29 -8.69 8.90
N TYR A 26 -4.39 -8.45 9.62
CA TYR A 26 -5.16 -7.20 9.47
C TYR A 26 -5.73 -6.56 10.76
N SER A 27 -5.40 -7.06 11.98
CA SER A 27 -6.20 -6.73 13.19
C SER A 27 -5.48 -5.96 14.33
N THR A 28 -4.44 -5.16 14.09
CA THR A 28 -3.79 -4.38 15.19
C THR A 28 -3.74 -2.86 15.03
N THR A 29 -4.35 -2.27 14.00
CA THR A 29 -4.38 -0.79 13.87
C THR A 29 -5.77 -0.16 13.82
N TYR A 30 -6.87 -0.94 13.91
CA TYR A 30 -8.23 -0.43 13.73
C TYR A 30 -9.09 -0.27 14.99
N ASN A 31 -8.51 -0.37 16.20
CA ASN A 31 -9.29 -0.14 17.42
C ASN A 31 -9.17 1.29 18.01
N ASN A 32 -8.33 2.17 17.44
CA ASN A 32 -8.10 3.48 18.05
C ASN A 32 -8.89 4.65 17.41
N THR A 33 -9.69 4.41 16.37
CA THR A 33 -10.48 5.45 15.70
C THR A 33 -11.93 5.56 16.19
N ALA A 34 -12.44 4.54 16.89
CA ALA A 34 -13.79 4.55 17.45
C ALA A 34 -13.88 5.30 18.80
N GLU A 35 -12.81 5.30 19.60
CA GLU A 35 -12.78 5.98 20.90
C GLU A 35 -12.66 7.51 20.78
N ILE A 36 -12.13 8.02 19.66
CA ILE A 36 -11.97 9.47 19.44
C ILE A 36 -13.30 10.17 19.09
N LYS A 37 -14.36 9.43 18.73
CA LYS A 37 -15.62 10.04 18.27
C LYS A 37 -16.59 10.45 19.39
N LYS A 38 -16.37 10.08 20.65
CA LYS A 38 -17.32 10.35 21.73
C LYS A 38 -17.14 11.69 22.46
N ASP A 39 -16.00 12.37 22.32
CA ASP A 39 -15.71 13.59 23.08
C ASP A 39 -15.88 14.91 22.31
N LEU A 40 -16.42 14.88 21.09
CA LEU A 40 -16.52 16.08 20.22
C LEU A 40 -17.86 16.83 20.30
N THR A 41 -18.78 16.46 21.20
CA THR A 41 -20.13 17.06 21.26
C THR A 41 -20.39 18.00 22.44
N ALA A 42 -19.38 18.62 23.04
CA ALA A 42 -19.63 19.67 24.04
C ALA A 42 -18.53 20.75 24.09
N ILE A 43 -18.66 21.79 23.27
CA ILE A 43 -18.12 23.12 23.62
C ILE A 43 -19.17 24.18 23.22
N PRO A 44 -19.96 24.69 24.17
CA PRO A 44 -20.82 25.84 23.95
C PRO A 44 -20.01 27.09 24.29
N ASP A 45 -19.18 27.58 23.37
CA ASP A 45 -18.76 28.98 23.42
C ASP A 45 -18.16 29.42 22.09
N GLY A 46 -18.59 30.60 21.62
CA GLY A 46 -18.27 31.16 20.30
C GLY A 46 -16.82 31.59 20.12
N ARG A 47 -15.86 30.66 20.22
CA ARG A 47 -14.46 30.88 19.85
C ARG A 47 -14.15 30.10 18.57
N ASN A 48 -14.02 30.81 17.46
CA ASN A 48 -13.50 30.25 16.21
C ASN A 48 -12.12 29.62 16.48
N PRO A 49 -11.90 28.32 16.22
CA PRO A 49 -10.59 27.71 16.40
C PRO A 49 -9.63 28.27 15.36
N LYS A 50 -8.76 29.19 15.80
CA LYS A 50 -7.60 29.65 15.04
C LYS A 50 -6.71 28.44 14.76
N GLY A 51 -6.56 28.10 13.48
CA GLY A 51 -5.61 27.08 13.02
C GLY A 51 -6.20 25.68 12.89
N ALA A 52 -7.35 25.53 12.24
CA ALA A 52 -7.71 24.22 11.67
C ALA A 52 -6.65 23.88 10.61
N GLY A 53 -5.63 23.10 10.99
CA GLY A 53 -4.64 22.58 10.05
C GLY A 53 -5.32 21.93 8.84
N ARG A 54 -4.66 21.94 7.68
CA ARG A 54 -5.17 21.23 6.50
C ARG A 54 -5.47 19.78 6.88
N LYS A 55 -6.67 19.30 6.57
CA LYS A 55 -7.04 17.90 6.74
C LYS A 55 -5.96 17.01 6.10
N PRO A 56 -5.52 15.93 6.77
CA PRO A 56 -4.54 15.02 6.21
C PRO A 56 -4.99 14.52 4.84
N LYS A 57 -4.09 14.53 3.86
CA LYS A 57 -4.38 14.04 2.52
C LYS A 57 -4.44 12.51 2.57
N MET A 58 -5.51 11.96 2.01
CA MET A 58 -5.75 10.53 1.89
C MET A 58 -6.03 10.21 0.42
N VAL A 59 -5.32 9.24 -0.14
CA VAL A 59 -5.46 8.82 -1.54
C VAL A 59 -5.88 7.36 -1.55
N LYS A 60 -6.99 7.05 -2.24
CA LYS A 60 -7.49 5.67 -2.36
C LYS A 60 -6.78 4.94 -3.50
N ASN A 61 -6.50 3.66 -3.29
CA ASN A 61 -5.92 2.75 -4.27
C ASN A 61 -6.99 1.77 -4.77
N PRO A 62 -7.70 2.07 -5.87
CA PRO A 62 -8.72 1.17 -6.41
C PRO A 62 -8.13 -0.08 -7.06
N TYR A 63 -6.82 -0.12 -7.29
CA TYR A 63 -6.14 -1.15 -8.08
C TYR A 63 -5.36 -2.15 -7.21
N ILE A 64 -5.54 -2.14 -5.89
CA ILE A 64 -4.79 -3.03 -4.98
C ILE A 64 -4.93 -4.51 -5.37
N GLN A 65 -6.14 -4.96 -5.71
CA GLN A 65 -6.39 -6.35 -6.10
C GLN A 65 -5.66 -6.70 -7.39
N GLU A 66 -5.65 -5.80 -8.37
CA GLU A 66 -4.88 -5.96 -9.60
C GLU A 66 -3.38 -6.10 -9.29
N PHE A 67 -2.86 -5.24 -8.43
CA PHE A 67 -1.45 -5.27 -8.02
C PHE A 67 -1.05 -6.52 -7.24
N ILE A 68 -1.95 -7.08 -6.42
CA ILE A 68 -1.77 -8.36 -5.72
C ILE A 68 -1.78 -9.53 -6.70
N ASN A 69 -2.68 -9.49 -7.68
CA ASN A 69 -2.85 -10.55 -8.68
C ASN A 69 -1.74 -10.58 -9.74
N LEU A 70 -0.93 -9.53 -9.85
CA LEU A 70 0.28 -9.52 -10.67
C LEU A 70 1.30 -10.49 -10.08
N VAL A 71 1.30 -11.73 -10.61
CA VAL A 71 2.19 -12.81 -10.19
C VAL A 71 3.65 -12.48 -10.55
N GLY A 72 4.50 -12.39 -9.53
CA GLY A 72 5.96 -12.23 -9.69
C GLY A 72 6.40 -10.81 -10.06
N ASP A 73 7.66 -10.64 -10.45
CA ASP A 73 8.25 -9.32 -10.70
C ASP A 73 7.81 -8.65 -12.03
N ARG A 74 7.02 -9.33 -12.88
CA ARG A 74 6.72 -8.83 -14.23
C ARG A 74 5.42 -8.03 -14.29
N LEU A 75 5.57 -6.70 -14.30
CA LEU A 75 4.50 -5.77 -14.69
C LEU A 75 4.41 -5.71 -16.22
N PRO A 76 3.22 -5.48 -16.82
CA PRO A 76 3.15 -5.05 -18.22
C PRO A 76 4.04 -3.82 -18.44
N GLN A 77 4.75 -3.76 -19.57
CA GLN A 77 5.71 -2.67 -19.85
C GLN A 77 5.09 -1.28 -19.66
N TRP A 78 3.85 -1.09 -20.13
CA TRP A 78 3.15 0.19 -19.99
C TRP A 78 2.94 0.58 -18.52
N LEU A 79 2.68 -0.39 -17.65
CA LEU A 79 2.45 -0.16 -16.22
C LEU A 79 3.77 0.12 -15.51
N ASP A 80 4.85 -0.57 -15.91
CA ASP A 80 6.19 -0.31 -15.41
C ASP A 80 6.65 1.11 -15.76
N ASP A 81 6.47 1.53 -17.02
CA ASP A 81 6.78 2.88 -17.51
C ASP A 81 6.00 3.95 -16.74
N VAL A 82 4.72 3.70 -16.44
CA VAL A 82 3.86 4.63 -15.68
C VAL A 82 4.37 4.80 -14.25
N ILE A 83 4.65 3.70 -13.53
CA ILE A 83 5.11 3.78 -12.14
C ILE A 83 6.53 4.39 -12.09
N TYR A 84 7.38 4.05 -13.07
CA TYR A 84 8.70 4.66 -13.23
C TYR A 84 8.61 6.18 -13.44
N GLY A 85 7.74 6.61 -14.34
CA GLY A 85 7.49 8.03 -14.62
C GLY A 85 7.02 8.76 -13.37
N ALA A 86 6.08 8.18 -12.62
CA ALA A 86 5.55 8.76 -11.40
C ALA A 86 6.60 8.91 -10.28
N GLY A 87 7.58 8.01 -10.18
CA GLY A 87 8.68 8.10 -9.22
C GLY A 87 9.82 9.05 -9.61
N THR A 88 9.78 9.57 -10.83
CA THR A 88 10.79 10.48 -11.39
C THR A 88 10.26 11.92 -11.49
N HIS A 89 8.94 12.11 -11.57
CA HIS A 89 8.31 13.42 -11.72
C HIS A 89 8.11 14.11 -10.36
N HIS A 90 9.13 14.85 -9.91
CA HIS A 90 9.08 15.63 -8.67
C HIS A 90 9.40 17.11 -8.91
N GLU A 91 8.43 17.99 -8.61
CA GLU A 91 8.50 19.45 -8.79
C GLU A 91 9.53 20.17 -7.89
N SER A 92 10.14 19.52 -6.90
CA SER A 92 10.94 20.23 -5.87
C SER A 92 12.24 19.56 -5.40
N GLY A 93 12.80 18.61 -6.17
CA GLY A 93 14.16 18.12 -5.90
C GLY A 93 14.51 16.79 -6.54
N ASN A 94 15.83 16.56 -6.69
CA ASN A 94 16.46 15.37 -7.29
C ASN A 94 16.25 14.04 -6.52
N THR A 95 15.29 13.97 -5.59
CA THR A 95 15.06 12.73 -4.83
C THR A 95 14.15 11.82 -5.64
N ARG A 96 14.76 10.97 -6.46
CA ARG A 96 14.06 9.90 -7.16
C ARG A 96 13.54 8.87 -6.17
N ILE A 97 12.26 8.50 -6.31
CA ILE A 97 11.69 7.42 -5.51
C ILE A 97 11.94 6.09 -6.23
N PRO A 98 12.51 5.08 -5.55
CA PRO A 98 12.72 3.77 -6.17
C PRO A 98 11.39 3.14 -6.62
N LEU A 99 11.37 2.62 -7.85
CA LEU A 99 10.23 1.92 -8.44
C LEU A 99 9.70 0.80 -7.52
N ARG A 100 10.62 0.00 -6.98
CA ARG A 100 10.29 -1.09 -6.04
C ARG A 100 9.53 -0.59 -4.81
N THR A 101 9.86 0.60 -4.31
CA THR A 101 9.18 1.21 -3.17
C THR A 101 7.73 1.54 -3.51
N LEU A 102 7.50 2.22 -4.64
CA LEU A 102 6.15 2.56 -5.10
C LEU A 102 5.31 1.31 -5.36
N ARG A 103 5.88 0.33 -6.06
CA ARG A 103 5.21 -0.94 -6.33
C ARG A 103 4.78 -1.64 -5.05
N THR A 104 5.68 -1.74 -4.07
CA THR A 104 5.35 -2.42 -2.81
C THR A 104 4.24 -1.69 -2.06
N LEU A 105 4.19 -0.36 -2.11
CA LEU A 105 3.12 0.42 -1.48
C LEU A 105 1.79 0.20 -2.21
N LEU A 106 1.79 0.23 -3.55
CA LEU A 106 0.62 -0.08 -4.39
C LEU A 106 0.07 -1.50 -4.16
N GLN A 107 0.92 -2.45 -3.79
CA GLN A 107 0.54 -3.82 -3.46
C GLN A 107 0.06 -4.03 -2.02
N SER A 108 0.40 -3.14 -1.09
CA SER A 108 0.22 -3.38 0.35
C SER A 108 -0.82 -2.50 1.04
N GLN A 109 -1.24 -1.40 0.41
CA GLN A 109 -2.12 -0.43 1.04
C GLN A 109 -3.32 -0.09 0.14
N GLU A 110 -4.52 -0.14 0.71
CA GLU A 110 -5.77 0.29 0.08
C GLU A 110 -5.90 1.82 0.09
N GLU A 111 -5.33 2.47 1.10
CA GLU A 111 -5.35 3.91 1.27
C GLU A 111 -3.94 4.41 1.66
N PHE A 112 -3.54 5.50 1.03
CA PHE A 112 -2.26 6.15 1.28
C PHE A 112 -2.43 7.40 2.13
N THR A 113 -1.74 7.41 3.26
CA THR A 113 -1.57 8.59 4.12
C THR A 113 -0.08 8.79 4.37
N VAL A 114 0.32 10.03 4.72
CA VAL A 114 1.72 10.34 5.03
C VAL A 114 2.23 9.47 6.18
N GLU A 115 1.40 9.27 7.22
CA GLU A 115 1.73 8.45 8.39
C GLU A 115 1.84 6.97 8.02
N GLY A 116 0.88 6.44 7.25
CA GLY A 116 0.91 5.03 6.82
C GLY A 116 2.08 4.70 5.89
N ILE A 117 2.47 5.62 5.01
CA ILE A 117 3.67 5.48 4.17
C ILE A 117 4.91 5.49 5.06
N LYS A 118 5.02 6.45 5.97
CA LYS A 118 6.17 6.56 6.89
C LYS A 118 6.32 5.30 7.73
N GLU A 119 5.24 4.77 8.27
CA GLU A 119 5.24 3.52 9.03
C GLU A 119 5.69 2.33 8.16
N SER A 120 5.12 2.19 6.96
CA SER A 120 5.45 1.09 6.04
C SER A 120 6.91 1.10 5.58
N LEU A 121 7.49 2.29 5.39
CA LEU A 121 8.89 2.44 5.02
C LEU A 121 9.82 2.23 6.22
N ASN A 122 9.48 2.78 7.38
CA ASN A 122 10.27 2.63 8.61
C ASN A 122 10.28 1.18 9.13
N ARG A 123 9.19 0.44 8.95
CA ARG A 123 9.15 -1.00 9.27
C ARG A 123 10.17 -1.79 8.46
N ARG A 124 10.43 -1.36 7.21
CA ARG A 124 11.43 -1.98 6.33
C ARG A 124 12.84 -1.49 6.59
N SER A 125 13.02 -0.22 6.98
CA SER A 125 14.33 0.36 7.29
C SER A 125 14.77 0.22 8.74
N ALA A 126 14.00 -0.47 9.58
CA ALA A 126 14.35 -0.79 10.97
C ALA A 126 15.69 -1.53 11.10
N ILE A 127 16.14 -2.17 10.02
CA ILE A 127 17.42 -2.89 9.93
C ILE A 127 18.59 -1.92 9.66
N ASP A 128 18.35 -0.80 8.96
CA ASP A 128 19.40 0.12 8.48
C ASP A 128 19.58 1.38 9.37
N GLY A 129 18.76 1.53 10.42
CA GLY A 129 18.82 2.67 11.35
C GLY A 129 18.44 4.03 10.73
N ARG A 130 17.96 4.07 9.49
CA ARG A 130 17.52 5.29 8.79
C ARG A 130 16.00 5.41 8.85
N SER A 131 15.50 6.44 9.52
CA SER A 131 14.07 6.76 9.54
C SER A 131 13.69 7.70 8.39
N VAL A 132 12.61 7.36 7.70
CA VAL A 132 11.93 8.22 6.74
C VAL A 132 11.22 9.36 7.46
N GLY A 133 11.54 10.59 7.06
CA GLY A 133 10.88 11.80 7.54
C GLY A 133 9.64 12.18 6.73
N ASP A 134 8.81 13.06 7.29
CA ASP A 134 7.52 13.46 6.71
C ASP A 134 7.63 14.10 5.32
N ARG A 135 8.73 14.82 5.06
CA ARG A 135 8.99 15.43 3.74
C ARG A 135 9.04 14.37 2.65
N TYR A 136 9.80 13.29 2.87
CA TYR A 136 9.91 12.21 1.90
C TYR A 136 8.60 11.42 1.79
N ALA A 137 7.93 11.15 2.90
CA ALA A 137 6.63 10.48 2.89
C ALA A 137 5.56 11.27 2.10
N ARG A 138 5.58 12.62 2.17
CA ARG A 138 4.73 13.48 1.33
C ARG A 138 5.10 13.39 -0.16
N SER A 139 6.39 13.39 -0.49
CA SER A 139 6.84 13.19 -1.89
C SER A 139 6.37 11.83 -2.44
N VAL A 140 6.46 10.78 -1.63
CA VAL A 140 5.95 9.44 -1.97
C VAL A 140 4.43 9.45 -2.16
N LEU A 141 3.69 10.11 -1.28
CA LEU A 141 2.24 10.25 -1.42
C LEU A 141 1.86 10.93 -2.74
N CYS A 142 2.54 12.01 -3.11
CA CYS A 142 2.31 12.69 -4.39
C CYS A 142 2.62 11.78 -5.59
N SER A 143 3.71 11.01 -5.56
CA SER A 143 4.01 10.05 -6.63
C SER A 143 2.99 8.93 -6.75
N LEU A 144 2.50 8.40 -5.62
CA LEU A 144 1.46 7.36 -5.62
C LEU A 144 0.16 7.89 -6.22
N GLU A 145 -0.22 9.11 -5.87
CA GLU A 145 -1.39 9.76 -6.47
C GLU A 145 -1.22 9.97 -7.98
N SER A 146 -0.06 10.47 -8.42
CA SER A 146 0.24 10.62 -9.84
C SER A 146 0.21 9.28 -10.57
N ALA A 147 0.78 8.22 -9.98
CA ALA A 147 0.73 6.87 -10.54
C ALA A 147 -0.71 6.38 -10.72
N ILE A 148 -1.57 6.55 -9.70
CA ILE A 148 -2.98 6.15 -9.79
C ILE A 148 -3.68 6.87 -10.94
N LYS A 149 -3.52 8.20 -11.05
CA LYS A 149 -4.14 9.00 -12.12
C LYS A 149 -3.62 8.59 -13.50
N SER A 150 -2.33 8.33 -13.63
CA SER A 150 -1.74 7.86 -14.89
C SER A 150 -2.22 6.47 -15.26
N ILE A 151 -2.37 5.56 -14.29
CA ILE A 151 -2.95 4.23 -14.50
C ILE A 151 -4.39 4.38 -15.01
N GLU A 152 -5.21 5.17 -14.32
CA GLU A 152 -6.60 5.45 -14.71
C GLU A 152 -6.69 5.93 -16.16
N TYR A 153 -5.89 6.93 -16.52
CA TYR A 153 -5.79 7.45 -17.89
C TYR A 153 -5.41 6.38 -18.94
N HIS A 154 -4.51 5.46 -18.61
CA HIS A 154 -4.12 4.39 -19.53
C HIS A 154 -5.20 3.30 -19.64
N LEU A 155 -5.90 3.00 -18.56
CA LEU A 155 -7.04 2.07 -18.57
C LEU A 155 -8.20 2.60 -19.42
N GLU A 156 -8.51 3.90 -19.31
CA GLU A 156 -9.52 4.58 -20.16
C GLU A 156 -9.20 4.47 -21.66
N ARG A 157 -7.92 4.32 -22.01
CA ARG A 157 -7.44 4.14 -23.39
C ARG A 157 -7.31 2.69 -23.83
N GLY A 158 -7.85 1.75 -23.04
CA GLY A 158 -7.91 0.34 -23.39
C GLY A 158 -6.65 -0.47 -23.04
N LYS A 159 -5.74 0.06 -22.21
CA LYS A 159 -4.71 -0.78 -21.57
C LYS A 159 -5.36 -1.67 -20.52
N SER A 160 -4.75 -2.82 -20.23
CA SER A 160 -5.20 -3.71 -19.16
C SER A 160 -4.01 -4.25 -18.35
N PHE A 161 -4.26 -4.61 -17.09
CA PHE A 161 -3.25 -5.21 -16.22
C PHE A 161 -2.75 -6.57 -16.74
N HIS A 162 -3.52 -7.23 -17.60
CA HIS A 162 -3.21 -8.55 -18.16
C HIS A 162 -2.79 -8.49 -19.63
N SER A 163 -2.54 -7.30 -20.18
CA SER A 163 -1.98 -7.15 -21.53
C SER A 163 -0.48 -7.51 -21.50
N TYR A 164 -0.17 -8.80 -21.40
CA TYR A 164 1.17 -9.26 -21.75
C TYR A 164 1.33 -9.10 -23.25
N ASN A 165 2.44 -8.51 -23.70
CA ASN A 165 2.75 -8.39 -25.12
C ASN A 165 2.78 -9.79 -25.72
N THR A 166 1.76 -10.14 -26.52
CA THR A 166 1.70 -11.37 -27.31
C THR A 166 2.86 -11.49 -28.31
N ALA A 167 3.65 -10.42 -28.46
CA ALA A 167 4.86 -10.37 -29.26
C ALA A 167 6.05 -11.17 -28.68
N GLU A 168 6.13 -11.39 -27.36
CA GLU A 168 7.28 -12.08 -26.73
C GLU A 168 7.11 -13.59 -26.62
N ILE A 169 5.91 -14.13 -26.89
CA ILE A 169 5.67 -15.58 -26.88
C ILE A 169 6.16 -16.24 -28.18
N LYS A 170 6.48 -15.45 -29.22
CA LYS A 170 6.84 -15.97 -30.56
C LYS A 170 8.33 -16.23 -30.80
N THR A 171 9.23 -15.98 -29.86
CA THR A 171 10.68 -16.22 -30.03
C THR A 171 11.22 -17.40 -29.21
N GLY A 172 10.34 -18.26 -28.69
CA GLY A 172 10.72 -19.52 -28.04
C GLY A 172 10.57 -20.73 -28.97
N VAL A 173 11.27 -20.72 -30.12
CA VAL A 173 11.62 -21.91 -30.91
C VAL A 173 13.05 -21.76 -31.37
#